data_AF-A0A2M7HNP3-F1
#
_entry.id   AF-A0A2M7HNP3-F1
#
_cell.length_a   1.000
_cell.length_b   1.000
_cell.length_c   1.000
_cell.angle_alpha   90.00
_cell.angle_beta   90.00
_cell.angle_gamma   90.00
#
_symmetry.space_group_name_H-M   'P 1'
#
loop_
_entity.id
_entity.type
_entity.pdbx_description
1 polymer ?
#
loop_
_entity_poly.entity_id
_entity_poly.type
_entity_poly.pdbx_seq_one_letter_code
_entity_poly.pdbx_strand_id
1 'polypeptide(L)'
;MSAAYGFVGSAKQQGIALLTVMLLTVIASLIVFTALSSSVTQERMSGNFQKKINAELQSDKAIFESFHRLNAYNRLQPHTTTEELAANAEISNHSKGGRAYQASSKVSAGNLQVDGRGFQYHDSQSTTKAIFQRTGAGLITLPSPFEHGITGCDGVAVQGSGRIDSYNSAEGGYNLARANSNSAVRTITPDADLVLTGASPIWGDVQSTGGVSLTGSTNVSGRVHANGDVLLTGGSIIGGSIISGGLYTQASGAVLGDIFADGGIHISQGGVGGSLYTMGDYWHRGVQVPGLIHANGNVTLEMGQTGLGILTAGDLTLTTWQDDKIRGAVRVVGDVNMTSTAMRPIAADNLLYGGDLRFQGWTQAGHLLEPRFNQLPMISDVTPVPRVAAEGEIASGSTSGTVVSCDPLHLTQAIAEVVMPDNPPDLVLTPLPDRFEFSSHNGNFTRRASGHPQQILFPLSASFLKLRRTVYQLASVVLDGDMYIYGDLTLLVSGDFSMGAVSKLYIPDGSSLTLVVQGKFSVSAAASIITPISGVTEQGTPVFSLYSGYNGDDGVLLNGVADMYAAIYAPYTDVVVAGSGQLYGSVVGKTVSVSGAGGIHYDEALAMANVGAVEGEASKSRIVFAGWF
;
A
#
# COMPACT_ATOMS: atom_id res chain seq x y z
N MET A 1 31.90 -72.62 -62.11
CA MET A 1 33.20 -73.24 -62.36
C MET A 1 33.22 -74.59 -61.68
N SER A 2 33.62 -75.60 -62.45
CA SER A 2 33.64 -77.01 -62.12
C SER A 2 34.70 -77.39 -61.08
N ALA A 3 34.56 -78.61 -60.56
CA ALA A 3 35.59 -79.51 -60.03
C ALA A 3 36.03 -79.34 -58.57
N ALA A 4 36.36 -80.39 -57.83
CA ALA A 4 36.14 -81.84 -57.97
C ALA A 4 36.72 -82.48 -56.69
N TYR A 5 36.00 -83.49 -56.19
CA TYR A 5 36.47 -84.79 -55.69
C TYR A 5 37.79 -84.98 -54.92
N GLY A 6 37.72 -85.80 -53.87
CA GLY A 6 38.83 -86.65 -53.43
C GLY A 6 38.67 -87.37 -52.09
N PHE A 7 37.92 -88.48 -52.07
CA PHE A 7 38.25 -89.82 -51.47
C PHE A 7 39.60 -89.93 -50.71
N VAL A 8 39.81 -90.62 -49.57
CA VAL A 8 39.48 -91.99 -49.10
C VAL A 8 39.91 -92.10 -47.59
N GLY A 9 39.29 -92.96 -46.77
CA GLY A 9 40.07 -93.79 -45.82
C GLY A 9 39.57 -94.02 -44.37
N SER A 10 39.00 -95.22 -44.15
CA SER A 10 39.23 -96.20 -43.05
C SER A 10 39.22 -95.85 -41.54
N ALA A 11 38.52 -96.73 -40.78
CA ALA A 11 38.76 -97.20 -39.39
C ALA A 11 37.90 -96.66 -38.19
N LYS A 12 37.64 -97.58 -37.24
CA LYS A 12 36.79 -97.56 -36.01
C LYS A 12 36.85 -96.29 -35.12
N GLN A 13 35.69 -95.86 -34.58
CA GLN A 13 35.50 -95.33 -33.20
C GLN A 13 33.99 -95.00 -32.94
N GLN A 14 33.23 -95.76 -32.12
CA GLN A 14 31.86 -95.37 -31.69
C GLN A 14 31.64 -95.32 -30.15
N GLY A 15 32.67 -95.59 -29.34
CA GLY A 15 32.62 -95.28 -27.90
C GLY A 15 32.54 -93.78 -27.60
N ILE A 16 32.95 -92.93 -28.55
CA ILE A 16 32.83 -91.47 -28.47
C ILE A 16 31.35 -91.03 -28.51
N ALA A 17 30.47 -91.74 -29.23
CA ALA A 17 29.07 -91.35 -29.37
C ALA A 17 28.30 -91.40 -28.03
N LEU A 18 28.57 -92.40 -27.17
CA LEU A 18 27.93 -92.48 -25.85
C LEU A 18 28.44 -91.38 -24.92
N LEU A 19 29.75 -91.09 -24.95
CA LEU A 19 30.37 -90.03 -24.16
C LEU A 19 29.91 -88.64 -24.60
N THR A 20 29.79 -88.39 -25.90
CA THR A 20 29.28 -87.12 -26.42
C THR A 20 27.80 -86.94 -26.08
N VAL A 21 27.00 -88.00 -26.17
CA VAL A 21 25.58 -87.95 -25.77
C VAL A 21 25.42 -87.74 -24.27
N MET A 22 26.20 -88.42 -23.40
CA MET A 22 26.16 -88.14 -21.96
C MET A 22 26.66 -86.74 -21.62
N LEU A 23 27.71 -86.25 -22.28
CA LEU A 23 28.20 -84.89 -22.07
C LEU A 23 27.14 -83.86 -22.50
N LEU A 24 26.48 -84.09 -23.64
CA LEU A 24 25.40 -83.25 -24.13
C LEU A 24 24.17 -83.28 -23.22
N THR A 25 23.79 -84.42 -22.66
CA THR A 25 22.66 -84.50 -21.71
C THR A 25 22.99 -83.86 -20.37
N VAL A 26 24.23 -83.97 -19.88
CA VAL A 26 24.67 -83.27 -18.66
C VAL A 26 24.66 -81.75 -18.88
N ILE A 27 25.20 -81.28 -20.01
CA ILE A 27 25.17 -79.86 -20.37
C ILE A 27 23.72 -79.35 -20.53
N ALA A 28 22.86 -80.11 -21.23
CA ALA A 28 21.45 -79.75 -21.39
C ALA A 28 20.71 -79.72 -20.05
N SER A 29 20.97 -80.68 -19.16
CA SER A 29 20.35 -80.73 -17.83
C SER A 29 20.81 -79.58 -16.94
N LEU A 30 22.10 -79.20 -17.02
CA LEU A 30 22.63 -78.01 -16.36
C LEU A 30 21.94 -76.75 -16.86
N ILE A 31 21.77 -76.59 -18.18
CA ILE A 31 21.08 -75.43 -18.76
C ILE A 31 19.62 -75.36 -18.29
N VAL A 32 18.89 -76.47 -18.33
CA VAL A 32 17.49 -76.53 -17.87
C VAL A 32 17.39 -76.22 -16.37
N PHE A 33 18.27 -76.78 -15.54
CA PHE A 33 18.28 -76.50 -14.11
C PHE A 33 18.61 -75.02 -13.81
N THR A 34 19.55 -74.44 -14.56
CA THR A 34 19.91 -73.02 -14.43
C THR A 34 18.73 -72.12 -14.84
N ALA A 35 17.99 -72.49 -15.90
CA ALA A 35 16.79 -71.78 -16.34
C ALA A 35 15.61 -71.89 -15.36
N LEU A 36 15.41 -73.05 -14.72
CA LEU A 36 14.40 -73.22 -13.68
C LEU A 36 14.76 -72.44 -12.41
N SER A 37 16.04 -72.46 -12.01
CA SER A 37 16.54 -71.70 -10.86
C SER A 37 16.42 -70.19 -11.09
N SER A 38 16.74 -69.69 -12.30
CA SER A 38 16.54 -68.28 -12.65
C SER A 38 15.06 -67.90 -12.69
N SER A 39 14.18 -68.78 -13.17
CA SER A 39 12.73 -68.53 -13.17
C SER A 39 12.15 -68.45 -11.76
N VAL A 40 12.52 -69.37 -10.85
CA VAL A 40 12.06 -69.34 -9.45
C VAL A 40 12.60 -68.13 -8.70
N THR A 41 13.85 -67.72 -8.96
CA THR A 41 14.41 -66.51 -8.35
C THR A 41 13.75 -65.25 -8.89
N GLN A 42 13.43 -65.19 -10.18
CA GLN A 42 12.69 -64.09 -10.79
C GLN A 42 11.24 -64.01 -10.28
N GLU A 43 10.57 -65.13 -10.09
CA GLU A 43 9.22 -65.20 -9.49
C GLU A 43 9.23 -64.69 -8.05
N ARG A 44 10.22 -65.10 -7.25
CA ARG A 44 10.38 -64.63 -5.86
C ARG A 44 10.75 -63.16 -5.79
N MET A 45 11.59 -62.66 -6.71
CA MET A 45 11.89 -61.22 -6.81
C MET A 45 10.65 -60.43 -7.21
N SER A 46 9.88 -60.90 -8.19
CA SER A 46 8.61 -60.28 -8.61
C SER A 46 7.59 -60.25 -7.48
N GLY A 47 7.43 -61.37 -6.75
CA GLY A 47 6.55 -61.45 -5.58
C GLY A 47 6.98 -60.54 -4.42
N ASN A 48 8.28 -60.48 -4.12
CA ASN A 48 8.82 -59.57 -3.11
C ASN A 48 8.69 -58.10 -3.53
N PHE A 49 8.90 -57.80 -4.80
CA PHE A 49 8.71 -56.46 -5.36
C PHE A 49 7.24 -56.04 -5.29
N GLN A 50 6.31 -56.95 -5.64
CA GLN A 50 4.88 -56.72 -5.52
C GLN A 50 4.45 -56.52 -4.05
N LYS A 51 5.00 -57.30 -3.10
CA LYS A 51 4.76 -57.09 -1.66
C LYS A 51 5.25 -55.72 -1.20
N LYS A 52 6.45 -55.31 -1.62
CA LYS A 52 7.03 -54.00 -1.29
C LYS A 52 6.22 -52.84 -1.83
N ILE A 53 5.84 -52.87 -3.12
CA ILE A 53 4.98 -51.85 -3.72
C ILE A 53 3.64 -51.77 -2.99
N ASN A 54 3.02 -52.91 -2.68
CA ASN A 54 1.75 -52.89 -1.95
C ASN A 54 1.89 -52.30 -0.54
N ALA A 55 2.99 -52.58 0.16
CA ALA A 55 3.27 -51.99 1.47
C ALA A 55 3.51 -50.47 1.38
N GLU A 56 4.16 -50.00 0.31
CA GLU A 56 4.36 -48.57 0.02
C GLU A 56 3.04 -47.85 -0.30
N LEU A 57 2.19 -48.46 -1.13
CA LEU A 57 0.84 -47.93 -1.36
C LEU A 57 0.00 -47.86 -0.07
N GLN A 58 0.22 -48.77 0.88
CA GLN A 58 -0.43 -48.69 2.20
C GLN A 58 0.16 -47.57 3.08
N SER A 59 1.48 -47.30 3.04
CA SER A 59 2.07 -46.20 3.80
C SER A 59 1.62 -44.84 3.26
N ASP A 60 1.51 -44.69 1.94
CA ASP A 60 1.02 -43.47 1.31
C ASP A 60 -0.47 -43.23 1.60
N LYS A 61 -1.26 -44.31 1.63
CA LYS A 61 -2.66 -44.23 2.08
C LYS A 61 -2.78 -43.71 3.51
N ALA A 62 -1.88 -44.12 4.41
CA ALA A 62 -1.86 -43.64 5.79
C ALA A 62 -1.63 -42.13 5.86
N ILE A 63 -0.69 -41.61 5.07
CA ILE A 63 -0.40 -40.18 4.96
C ILE A 63 -1.61 -39.41 4.41
N PHE A 64 -2.25 -39.94 3.37
CA PHE A 64 -3.40 -39.28 2.73
C PHE A 64 -4.63 -39.23 3.64
N GLU A 65 -4.93 -40.31 4.36
CA GLU A 65 -6.03 -40.32 5.33
C GLU A 65 -5.74 -39.39 6.51
N SER A 66 -4.50 -39.37 7.00
CA SER A 66 -4.07 -38.45 8.06
C SER A 66 -4.24 -36.98 7.62
N PHE A 67 -3.85 -36.65 6.40
CA PHE A 67 -4.05 -35.32 5.80
C PHE A 67 -5.53 -34.92 5.72
N HIS A 68 -6.42 -35.85 5.38
CA HIS A 68 -7.86 -35.58 5.35
C HIS A 68 -8.45 -35.35 6.75
N ARG A 69 -8.04 -36.15 7.75
CA ARG A 69 -8.46 -35.96 9.15
C ARG A 69 -7.99 -34.62 9.69
N LEU A 70 -6.74 -34.27 9.42
CA LEU A 70 -6.15 -32.98 9.79
C LEU A 70 -6.92 -31.81 9.19
N ASN A 71 -7.24 -31.85 7.90
CA ASN A 71 -8.03 -30.80 7.25
C ASN A 71 -9.49 -30.76 7.74
N ALA A 72 -10.11 -31.90 8.04
CA ALA A 72 -11.47 -31.95 8.58
C ALA A 72 -11.53 -31.39 10.01
N TYR A 73 -10.57 -31.74 10.86
CA TYR A 73 -10.48 -31.23 12.23
C TYR A 73 -10.17 -29.73 12.26
N ASN A 74 -9.19 -29.30 11.46
CA ASN A 74 -8.80 -27.89 11.36
C ASN A 74 -9.93 -26.98 10.83
N ARG A 75 -10.88 -27.52 10.05
CA ARG A 75 -12.10 -26.80 9.65
C ARG A 75 -13.09 -26.61 10.80
N LEU A 76 -13.21 -27.58 11.70
CA LEU A 76 -14.16 -27.53 12.81
C LEU A 76 -13.62 -26.75 14.01
N GLN A 77 -12.29 -26.73 14.19
CA GLN A 77 -11.63 -26.04 15.30
C GLN A 77 -10.38 -25.29 14.81
N PRO A 78 -10.55 -24.14 14.14
CA PRO A 78 -9.46 -23.42 13.48
C PRO A 78 -8.50 -22.70 14.43
N HIS A 79 -8.68 -22.77 15.75
CA HIS A 79 -7.85 -22.07 16.75
C HIS A 79 -7.10 -23.01 17.71
N THR A 80 -7.12 -24.33 17.47
CA THR A 80 -6.39 -25.29 18.32
C THR A 80 -4.89 -25.15 18.18
N THR A 81 -4.14 -25.60 19.19
CA THR A 81 -2.67 -25.62 19.14
C THR A 81 -2.18 -26.67 18.14
N THR A 82 -0.93 -26.54 17.70
CA THR A 82 -0.30 -27.47 16.76
C THR A 82 -0.16 -28.87 17.39
N GLU A 83 -0.03 -28.95 18.71
CA GLU A 83 0.06 -30.19 19.48
C GLU A 83 -1.28 -30.94 19.51
N GLU A 84 -2.39 -30.22 19.69
CA GLU A 84 -3.74 -30.81 19.69
C GLU A 84 -4.17 -31.22 18.27
N LEU A 85 -3.73 -30.45 17.26
CA LEU A 85 -3.89 -30.81 15.85
C LEU A 85 -3.07 -32.08 15.50
N ALA A 86 -1.87 -32.23 16.05
CA ALA A 86 -1.02 -33.39 15.83
C ALA A 86 -1.67 -34.69 16.33
N ALA A 87 -2.33 -34.66 17.50
CA ALA A 87 -3.03 -35.83 18.04
C ALA A 87 -4.12 -36.37 17.09
N ASN A 88 -4.75 -35.49 16.30
CA ASN A 88 -5.80 -35.84 15.34
C ASN A 88 -5.25 -36.41 14.00
N ALA A 89 -3.93 -36.36 13.80
CA ALA A 89 -3.27 -36.99 12.65
C ALA A 89 -3.12 -38.51 12.81
N GLU A 90 -3.26 -39.04 14.03
CA GLU A 90 -2.97 -40.44 14.32
C GLU A 90 -4.05 -41.38 13.78
N ILE A 91 -3.60 -42.51 13.22
CA ILE A 91 -4.47 -43.59 12.74
C ILE A 91 -4.04 -44.89 13.42
N SER A 92 -4.89 -45.38 14.31
CA SER A 92 -4.73 -46.67 14.97
C SER A 92 -5.01 -47.82 13.99
N ASN A 93 -3.99 -48.65 13.73
CA ASN A 93 -3.99 -49.92 12.99
C ASN A 93 -5.28 -50.27 12.23
N HIS A 94 -5.37 -49.84 10.98
CA HIS A 94 -6.47 -50.21 10.10
C HIS A 94 -6.06 -51.39 9.21
N SER A 95 -6.65 -52.57 9.43
CA SER A 95 -6.32 -53.79 8.70
C SER A 95 -7.50 -54.36 7.94
N LYS A 96 -7.32 -54.69 6.64
CA LYS A 96 -8.32 -55.40 5.84
C LYS A 96 -7.64 -56.28 4.80
N GLY A 97 -7.95 -57.59 4.80
CA GLY A 97 -7.50 -58.53 3.77
C GLY A 97 -5.97 -58.63 3.63
N GLY A 98 -5.24 -58.72 4.75
CA GLY A 98 -3.77 -58.84 4.75
C GLY A 98 -3.02 -57.54 4.45
N ARG A 99 -3.72 -56.42 4.26
CA ARG A 99 -3.15 -55.06 4.19
C ARG A 99 -3.42 -54.33 5.49
N ALA A 100 -2.43 -53.62 6.01
CA ALA A 100 -2.64 -52.73 7.14
C ALA A 100 -1.90 -51.40 6.95
N TYR A 101 -2.42 -50.34 7.55
CA TYR A 101 -1.75 -49.07 7.62
C TYR A 101 -1.98 -48.39 8.98
N GLN A 102 -1.03 -47.58 9.39
CA GLN A 102 -1.07 -46.77 10.61
C GLN A 102 -0.33 -45.46 10.38
N ALA A 103 -0.73 -44.40 11.09
CA ALA A 103 -0.05 -43.12 11.05
C ALA A 103 0.21 -42.65 12.49
N SER A 104 1.42 -42.17 12.75
CA SER A 104 1.80 -41.48 13.99
C SER A 104 2.30 -40.08 13.65
N SER A 105 2.16 -39.14 14.57
CA SER A 105 2.58 -37.76 14.36
C SER A 105 3.49 -37.24 15.46
N LYS A 106 4.25 -36.19 15.14
CA LYS A 106 5.04 -35.42 16.09
C LYS A 106 5.15 -33.98 15.62
N VAL A 107 5.29 -33.06 16.56
CA VAL A 107 5.59 -31.66 16.27
C VAL A 107 7.09 -31.45 16.43
N SER A 108 7.73 -30.88 15.41
CA SER A 108 9.18 -30.57 15.46
C SER A 108 9.44 -29.28 14.70
N ALA A 109 10.11 -28.32 15.35
CA ALA A 109 10.42 -26.99 14.81
C ALA A 109 9.18 -26.26 14.21
N GLY A 110 8.03 -26.34 14.89
CA GLY A 110 6.78 -25.69 14.47
C GLY A 110 6.04 -26.36 13.31
N ASN A 111 6.56 -27.45 12.74
CA ASN A 111 5.92 -28.21 11.67
C ASN A 111 5.29 -29.51 12.19
N LEU A 112 4.21 -29.94 11.53
CA LEU A 112 3.55 -31.22 11.81
C LEU A 112 4.19 -32.32 10.97
N GLN A 113 4.87 -33.26 11.61
CA GLN A 113 5.47 -34.42 10.95
C GLN A 113 4.56 -35.63 11.13
N VAL A 114 4.22 -36.32 10.04
CA VAL A 114 3.42 -37.55 10.07
C VAL A 114 4.23 -38.69 9.46
N ASP A 115 4.37 -39.76 10.23
CA ASP A 115 5.02 -41.01 9.86
C ASP A 115 3.93 -42.05 9.52
N GLY A 116 3.75 -42.34 8.22
CA GLY A 116 2.83 -43.35 7.71
C GLY A 116 3.52 -44.69 7.54
N ARG A 117 3.01 -45.75 8.17
CA ARG A 117 3.54 -47.12 8.06
C ARG A 117 2.52 -48.02 7.38
N GLY A 118 2.95 -48.72 6.33
CA GLY A 118 2.14 -49.65 5.55
C GLY A 118 2.67 -51.07 5.66
N PHE A 119 1.75 -52.04 5.71
CA PHE A 119 2.06 -53.45 5.87
C PHE A 119 1.31 -54.30 4.85
N GLN A 120 1.98 -55.32 4.34
CA GLN A 120 1.38 -56.40 3.55
C GLN A 120 1.77 -57.73 4.19
N TYR A 121 0.79 -58.55 4.57
CA TYR A 121 0.90 -59.88 5.19
C TYR A 121 1.84 -59.97 6.41
N HIS A 122 2.02 -58.88 7.15
CA HIS A 122 2.84 -58.76 8.39
C HIS A 122 4.36 -58.93 8.21
N ASP A 123 4.82 -59.40 7.04
CA ASP A 123 6.24 -59.66 6.75
C ASP A 123 6.91 -58.55 5.93
N SER A 124 6.13 -57.69 5.27
CA SER A 124 6.62 -56.56 4.49
C SER A 124 6.09 -55.23 5.04
N GLN A 125 7.01 -54.34 5.39
CA GLN A 125 6.72 -53.00 5.91
C GLN A 125 7.37 -51.92 5.04
N SER A 126 6.63 -50.85 4.75
CA SER A 126 7.15 -49.60 4.21
C SER A 126 6.79 -48.43 5.12
N THR A 127 7.61 -47.37 5.10
CA THR A 127 7.37 -46.15 5.87
C THR A 127 7.54 -44.94 4.97
N THR A 128 6.53 -44.07 4.94
CA THR A 128 6.53 -42.79 4.23
C THR A 128 6.43 -41.67 5.27
N LYS A 129 7.20 -40.59 5.12
CA LYS A 129 7.24 -39.48 6.08
C LYS A 129 6.93 -38.14 5.41
N ALA A 130 5.91 -37.46 5.91
CA ALA A 130 5.40 -36.21 5.35
C ALA A 130 5.46 -35.07 6.35
N ILE A 131 5.87 -33.89 5.89
CA ILE A 131 5.73 -32.63 6.62
C ILE A 131 4.45 -31.95 6.15
N PHE A 132 3.60 -31.64 7.11
CA PHE A 132 2.44 -30.79 6.93
C PHE A 132 2.66 -29.46 7.64
N GLN A 133 2.18 -28.41 6.99
CA GLN A 133 2.19 -27.08 7.54
C GLN A 133 0.76 -26.58 7.62
N ARG A 134 0.42 -26.00 8.77
CA ARG A 134 -0.79 -25.22 8.87
C ARG A 134 -0.50 -23.85 8.29
N THR A 135 -0.98 -23.61 7.08
CA THR A 135 -1.12 -22.22 6.63
C THR A 135 -2.27 -21.63 7.42
N GLY A 136 -2.00 -20.58 8.19
CA GLY A 136 -3.07 -19.77 8.77
C GLY A 136 -4.04 -19.38 7.65
N ALA A 137 -5.32 -19.21 8.00
CA ALA A 137 -6.04 -18.14 7.32
C ALA A 137 -5.12 -16.93 7.52
N GLY A 138 -4.54 -16.40 6.44
CA GLY A 138 -3.92 -15.10 6.55
C GLY A 138 -4.98 -14.24 7.22
N LEU A 139 -4.67 -13.65 8.37
CA LEU A 139 -5.46 -12.52 8.83
C LEU A 139 -5.53 -11.65 7.58
N ILE A 140 -6.73 -11.49 7.01
CA ILE A 140 -6.91 -10.46 6.00
C ILE A 140 -6.60 -9.22 6.82
N THR A 141 -5.41 -8.66 6.65
CA THR A 141 -4.98 -7.49 7.39
C THR A 141 -5.99 -6.40 7.04
N LEU A 142 -6.51 -5.72 8.06
CA LEU A 142 -7.31 -4.53 7.80
C LEU A 142 -6.50 -3.63 6.85
N PRO A 143 -7.10 -3.14 5.75
CA PRO A 143 -6.39 -2.23 4.87
C PRO A 143 -5.87 -1.07 5.72
N SER A 144 -4.57 -0.79 5.58
CA SER A 144 -3.95 0.27 6.35
C SER A 144 -4.58 1.60 5.97
N PRO A 145 -5.00 2.44 6.93
CA PRO A 145 -5.46 3.80 6.63
C PRO A 145 -4.30 4.72 6.21
N PHE A 146 -3.05 4.28 6.34
CA PHE A 146 -1.83 5.06 6.16
C PHE A 146 -1.23 4.92 4.75
N GLU A 147 -2.07 4.99 3.71
CA GLU A 147 -1.64 4.85 2.31
C GLU A 147 -1.00 6.13 1.75
N HIS A 148 -1.19 7.27 2.41
CA HIS A 148 -0.71 8.58 1.97
C HIS A 148 -0.05 9.34 3.12
N GLY A 149 0.77 10.33 2.78
CA GLY A 149 1.47 11.15 3.78
C GLY A 149 0.52 11.93 4.67
N ILE A 150 -0.40 12.69 4.06
CA ILE A 150 -1.39 13.50 4.77
C ILE A 150 -2.76 13.24 4.15
N THR A 151 -3.69 12.73 4.96
CA THR A 151 -5.11 12.64 4.62
C THR A 151 -5.90 13.45 5.63
N GLY A 152 -6.50 14.56 5.18
CA GLY A 152 -7.55 15.24 5.93
C GLY A 152 -8.90 14.73 5.46
N CYS A 153 -9.85 14.50 6.36
CA CYS A 153 -11.18 14.12 5.94
C CYS A 153 -11.92 15.32 5.36
N ASP A 154 -12.18 16.32 6.21
CA ASP A 154 -12.89 17.56 5.92
C ASP A 154 -12.00 18.71 5.44
N GLY A 155 -10.68 18.57 5.55
CA GLY A 155 -9.77 19.57 5.00
C GLY A 155 -8.31 19.41 5.41
N VAL A 156 -7.43 20.07 4.65
CA VAL A 156 -6.00 20.16 4.96
C VAL A 156 -5.53 21.60 4.82
N ALA A 157 -4.79 22.09 5.81
CA ALA A 157 -4.14 23.40 5.79
C ALA A 157 -2.62 23.25 6.00
N VAL A 158 -1.81 23.69 5.03
CA VAL A 158 -0.36 23.73 5.16
C VAL A 158 0.11 25.17 5.13
N GLN A 159 0.50 25.66 6.29
CA GLN A 159 0.95 27.02 6.57
C GLN A 159 2.45 27.09 6.88
N GLY A 160 3.04 25.95 7.23
CA GLY A 160 4.44 25.80 7.57
C GLY A 160 5.40 25.94 6.38
N SER A 161 6.66 25.59 6.64
CA SER A 161 7.74 25.62 5.64
C SER A 161 8.48 24.30 5.49
N GLY A 162 8.12 23.28 6.28
CA GLY A 162 8.74 21.96 6.22
C GLY A 162 8.48 21.24 4.90
N ARG A 163 9.43 20.42 4.45
CA ARG A 163 9.28 19.60 3.25
C ARG A 163 8.29 18.47 3.52
N ILE A 164 7.39 18.23 2.57
CA ILE A 164 6.54 17.04 2.54
C ILE A 164 7.08 16.14 1.43
N ASP A 165 7.55 14.94 1.75
CA ASP A 165 8.07 13.96 0.79
C ASP A 165 7.75 12.53 1.23
N SER A 166 8.35 11.51 0.61
CA SER A 166 8.20 10.12 1.04
C SER A 166 9.54 9.38 1.14
N TYR A 167 9.53 8.25 1.83
CA TYR A 167 10.61 7.25 1.87
C TYR A 167 10.01 5.89 2.26
N ASN A 168 10.80 4.82 2.18
CA ASN A 168 10.37 3.48 2.60
C ASN A 168 11.24 2.99 3.77
N SER A 169 10.67 2.92 4.98
CA SER A 169 11.42 2.50 6.17
C SER A 169 11.78 1.01 6.18
N ALA A 170 11.10 0.18 5.38
CA ALA A 170 11.46 -1.22 5.19
C ALA A 170 12.81 -1.38 4.45
N GLU A 171 13.23 -0.36 3.69
CA GLU A 171 14.54 -0.30 3.03
C GLU A 171 15.61 0.41 3.90
N GLY A 172 15.19 1.00 5.01
CA GLY A 172 15.98 1.64 6.05
C GLY A 172 15.59 3.11 6.31
N GLY A 173 16.25 3.72 7.30
CA GLY A 173 15.91 5.06 7.77
C GLY A 173 15.93 6.17 6.72
N TYR A 174 15.12 7.20 6.98
CA TYR A 174 15.03 8.38 6.13
C TYR A 174 16.40 9.07 5.98
N ASN A 175 16.68 9.49 4.75
CA ASN A 175 17.71 10.47 4.43
C ASN A 175 17.36 11.08 3.06
N LEU A 176 17.93 12.25 2.77
CA LEU A 176 17.63 12.98 1.53
C LEU A 176 17.93 12.20 0.24
N ALA A 177 18.87 11.24 0.26
CA ALA A 177 19.18 10.41 -0.92
C ALA A 177 18.16 9.29 -1.15
N ARG A 178 17.33 8.98 -0.15
CA ARG A 178 16.21 8.02 -0.22
C ARG A 178 14.85 8.71 -0.24
N ALA A 179 14.83 10.04 -0.28
CA ALA A 179 13.60 10.80 -0.39
C ALA A 179 13.02 10.64 -1.80
N ASN A 180 11.78 10.17 -1.86
CA ASN A 180 11.00 9.96 -3.06
C ASN A 180 9.88 11.01 -3.16
N SER A 181 9.10 10.93 -4.23
CA SER A 181 7.95 11.80 -4.49
C SER A 181 6.63 11.02 -4.51
N ASN A 182 6.53 9.94 -3.74
CA ASN A 182 5.32 9.09 -3.66
C ASN A 182 4.39 9.56 -2.52
N SER A 183 4.63 10.73 -1.95
CA SER A 183 3.73 11.33 -0.97
C SER A 183 2.49 11.89 -1.66
N ALA A 184 1.40 11.97 -0.93
CA ALA A 184 0.25 12.75 -1.36
C ALA A 184 -0.34 13.51 -0.18
N VAL A 185 -0.83 14.71 -0.48
CA VAL A 185 -1.65 15.51 0.43
C VAL A 185 -3.06 15.48 -0.14
N ARG A 186 -4.01 14.89 0.60
CA ARG A 186 -5.36 14.71 0.09
C ARG A 186 -6.48 15.04 1.06
N THR A 187 -7.65 15.37 0.49
CA THR A 187 -8.94 15.37 1.17
C THR A 187 -9.83 14.23 0.68
N ILE A 188 -10.82 13.81 1.48
CA ILE A 188 -11.68 12.68 1.13
C ILE A 188 -13.18 12.93 1.31
N THR A 189 -13.65 13.78 2.23
CA THR A 189 -15.08 14.07 2.31
C THR A 189 -15.52 14.96 1.15
N PRO A 190 -16.76 14.87 0.66
CA PRO A 190 -17.24 15.74 -0.41
C PRO A 190 -17.00 17.23 -0.09
N ASP A 191 -16.53 17.98 -1.09
CA ASP A 191 -16.30 19.42 -1.00
C ASP A 191 -15.26 19.87 0.06
N ALA A 192 -14.40 18.96 0.52
CA ALA A 192 -13.32 19.27 1.45
C ALA A 192 -12.13 19.97 0.78
N ASP A 193 -11.80 21.17 1.25
CA ASP A 193 -10.78 22.04 0.66
C ASP A 193 -9.36 21.75 1.15
N LEU A 194 -8.39 22.07 0.29
CA LEU A 194 -6.98 21.98 0.58
C LEU A 194 -6.32 23.36 0.40
N VAL A 195 -5.79 23.91 1.49
CA VAL A 195 -5.26 25.27 1.55
C VAL A 195 -3.77 25.27 1.85
N LEU A 196 -2.97 25.78 0.91
CA LEU A 196 -1.52 25.88 0.97
C LEU A 196 -1.12 27.36 1.03
N THR A 197 -1.09 27.92 2.24
CA THR A 197 -0.67 29.33 2.46
C THR A 197 0.80 29.47 2.84
N GLY A 198 1.45 28.36 3.19
CA GLY A 198 2.85 28.32 3.62
C GLY A 198 3.86 28.32 2.48
N ALA A 199 5.08 27.90 2.80
CA ALA A 199 6.17 27.73 1.83
C ALA A 199 6.71 26.29 1.79
N SER A 200 5.99 25.34 2.38
CA SER A 200 6.33 23.92 2.42
C SER A 200 6.42 23.32 1.01
N PRO A 201 7.58 22.84 0.55
CA PRO A 201 7.67 22.10 -0.71
C PRO A 201 7.02 20.72 -0.58
N ILE A 202 6.13 20.36 -1.51
CA ILE A 202 5.46 19.07 -1.60
C ILE A 202 6.09 18.25 -2.74
N TRP A 203 6.73 17.15 -2.37
CA TRP A 203 7.27 16.15 -3.29
C TRP A 203 6.27 15.01 -3.42
N GLY A 204 5.32 15.19 -4.33
CA GLY A 204 4.15 14.34 -4.42
C GLY A 204 3.00 15.01 -5.15
N ASP A 205 1.84 14.35 -5.08
CA ASP A 205 0.59 14.84 -5.64
C ASP A 205 -0.27 15.56 -4.60
N VAL A 206 -1.11 16.48 -5.07
CA VAL A 206 -2.12 17.18 -4.27
C VAL A 206 -3.49 16.83 -4.84
N GLN A 207 -4.37 16.27 -4.00
CA GLN A 207 -5.69 15.78 -4.42
C GLN A 207 -6.79 16.33 -3.50
N SER A 208 -7.76 17.05 -4.04
CA SER A 208 -8.84 17.63 -3.27
C SER A 208 -10.20 17.21 -3.81
N THR A 209 -11.07 16.76 -2.92
CA THR A 209 -12.49 16.51 -3.19
C THR A 209 -13.32 17.80 -3.24
N GLY A 210 -12.76 18.92 -2.75
CA GLY A 210 -13.24 20.28 -2.95
C GLY A 210 -12.26 21.08 -3.82
N GLY A 211 -11.99 22.33 -3.43
CA GLY A 211 -11.04 23.22 -4.09
C GLY A 211 -9.61 23.10 -3.58
N VAL A 212 -8.68 23.73 -4.30
CA VAL A 212 -7.26 23.88 -3.90
C VAL A 212 -6.85 25.34 -3.97
N SER A 213 -6.33 25.87 -2.86
CA SER A 213 -5.87 27.26 -2.78
C SER A 213 -4.38 27.32 -2.46
N LEU A 214 -3.56 27.71 -3.44
CA LEU A 214 -2.12 27.92 -3.33
C LEU A 214 -1.82 29.43 -3.27
N THR A 215 -2.03 30.01 -2.09
CA THR A 215 -1.73 31.44 -1.83
C THR A 215 -0.34 31.65 -1.25
N GLY A 216 0.32 30.58 -0.82
CA GLY A 216 1.72 30.57 -0.40
C GLY A 216 2.69 30.20 -1.54
N SER A 217 3.97 30.09 -1.22
CA SER A 217 5.04 29.75 -2.18
C SER A 217 5.41 28.26 -2.18
N THR A 218 4.46 27.39 -1.82
CA THR A 218 4.61 25.93 -1.81
C THR A 218 4.78 25.39 -3.23
N ASN A 219 5.96 24.86 -3.57
CA ASN A 219 6.15 24.14 -4.82
C ASN A 219 5.62 22.71 -4.71
N VAL A 220 4.96 22.23 -5.77
CA VAL A 220 4.43 20.86 -5.86
C VAL A 220 5.16 20.15 -7.00
N SER A 221 5.85 19.05 -6.73
CA SER A 221 6.58 18.32 -7.78
C SER A 221 5.66 17.55 -8.72
N GLY A 222 4.52 17.07 -8.21
CA GLY A 222 3.55 16.25 -8.93
C GLY A 222 2.38 17.05 -9.48
N ARG A 223 1.24 16.37 -9.60
CA ARG A 223 -0.02 16.90 -10.12
C ARG A 223 -0.83 17.58 -9.01
N VAL A 224 -1.59 18.61 -9.38
CA VAL A 224 -2.68 19.14 -8.55
C VAL A 224 -4.02 18.73 -9.18
N HIS A 225 -4.86 18.04 -8.42
CA HIS A 225 -6.19 17.61 -8.85
C HIS A 225 -7.24 18.06 -7.83
N ALA A 226 -8.19 18.90 -8.25
CA ALA A 226 -9.30 19.36 -7.44
C ALA A 226 -10.63 19.09 -8.15
N ASN A 227 -11.65 18.68 -7.40
CA ASN A 227 -13.02 18.62 -7.92
C ASN A 227 -13.65 20.01 -8.05
N GLY A 228 -13.20 20.97 -7.26
CA GLY A 228 -13.61 22.38 -7.33
C GLY A 228 -12.57 23.27 -7.99
N ASP A 229 -12.59 24.53 -7.58
CA ASP A 229 -11.71 25.58 -8.10
C ASP A 229 -10.26 25.38 -7.69
N VAL A 230 -9.33 25.81 -8.55
CA VAL A 230 -7.91 25.86 -8.25
C VAL A 230 -7.41 27.30 -8.35
N LEU A 231 -6.93 27.84 -7.22
CA LEU A 231 -6.42 29.20 -7.09
C LEU A 231 -4.90 29.19 -6.89
N LEU A 232 -4.14 29.73 -7.83
CA LEU A 232 -2.68 29.82 -7.79
C LEU A 232 -2.24 31.30 -7.75
N THR A 233 -1.96 31.81 -6.56
CA THR A 233 -1.62 33.24 -6.36
C THR A 233 -0.30 33.48 -5.63
N GLY A 234 0.22 32.49 -4.89
CA GLY A 234 1.40 32.67 -4.03
C GLY A 234 2.77 32.42 -4.69
N GLY A 235 2.81 32.27 -6.01
CA GLY A 235 4.06 32.09 -6.75
C GLY A 235 4.59 30.65 -6.79
N SER A 236 3.78 29.67 -6.40
CA SER A 236 4.11 28.25 -6.47
C SER A 236 4.47 27.76 -7.88
N ILE A 237 5.39 26.81 -7.93
CA ILE A 237 5.72 26.05 -9.15
C ILE A 237 5.09 24.66 -9.04
N ILE A 238 4.28 24.29 -10.04
CA ILE A 238 3.69 22.97 -10.19
C ILE A 238 4.46 22.20 -11.26
N GLY A 239 5.11 21.11 -10.86
CA GLY A 239 5.93 20.27 -11.73
C GLY A 239 5.11 19.41 -12.69
N GLY A 240 3.92 19.01 -12.28
CA GLY A 240 2.97 18.25 -13.11
C GLY A 240 1.88 19.10 -13.76
N SER A 241 0.81 18.42 -14.15
CA SER A 241 -0.41 19.04 -14.69
C SER A 241 -1.34 19.54 -13.57
N ILE A 242 -2.28 20.41 -13.93
CA ILE A 242 -3.40 20.81 -13.07
C ILE A 242 -4.70 20.26 -13.66
N ILE A 243 -5.53 19.69 -12.79
CA ILE A 243 -6.87 19.23 -13.10
C ILE A 243 -7.83 19.93 -12.14
N SER A 244 -8.75 20.75 -12.66
CA SER A 244 -9.76 21.45 -11.88
C SER A 244 -11.16 21.11 -12.39
N GLY A 245 -12.04 20.63 -11.52
CA GLY A 245 -13.47 20.47 -11.85
C GLY A 245 -14.26 21.79 -11.80
N GLY A 246 -13.60 22.90 -11.47
CA GLY A 246 -14.17 24.25 -11.44
C GLY A 246 -13.33 25.26 -12.22
N LEU A 247 -13.29 26.49 -11.73
CA LEU A 247 -12.50 27.59 -12.28
C LEU A 247 -11.02 27.44 -11.90
N TYR A 248 -10.13 27.55 -12.88
CA TYR A 248 -8.70 27.72 -12.64
C TYR A 248 -8.32 29.20 -12.71
N THR A 249 -7.71 29.73 -11.64
CA THR A 249 -7.20 31.11 -11.59
C THR A 249 -5.73 31.13 -11.24
N GLN A 250 -4.92 31.81 -12.06
CA GLN A 250 -3.48 31.99 -11.83
C GLN A 250 -3.10 33.47 -11.86
N ALA A 251 -2.58 33.97 -10.74
CA ALA A 251 -2.07 35.33 -10.62
C ALA A 251 -0.55 35.41 -10.42
N SER A 252 0.12 34.27 -10.22
CA SER A 252 1.58 34.17 -10.10
C SER A 252 2.01 32.71 -10.29
N GLY A 253 3.32 32.45 -10.25
CA GLY A 253 3.87 31.10 -10.30
C GLY A 253 3.94 30.50 -11.70
N ALA A 254 4.17 29.19 -11.78
CA ALA A 254 4.30 28.48 -13.04
C ALA A 254 3.75 27.06 -12.96
N VAL A 255 3.18 26.59 -14.07
CA VAL A 255 2.74 25.20 -14.25
C VAL A 255 3.57 24.61 -15.37
N LEU A 256 4.33 23.55 -15.12
CA LEU A 256 5.20 22.95 -16.12
C LEU A 256 4.44 21.99 -17.06
N GLY A 257 3.35 21.40 -16.58
CA GLY A 257 2.49 20.51 -17.36
C GLY A 257 1.31 21.19 -18.05
N ASP A 258 0.32 20.38 -18.39
CA ASP A 258 -0.95 20.82 -18.98
C ASP A 258 -1.93 21.32 -17.90
N ILE A 259 -2.90 22.14 -18.27
CA ILE A 259 -4.00 22.56 -17.39
C ILE A 259 -5.33 22.13 -18.00
N PHE A 260 -6.14 21.44 -17.21
CA PHE A 260 -7.49 21.01 -17.55
C PHE A 260 -8.49 21.64 -16.57
N ALA A 261 -9.55 22.26 -17.09
CA ALA A 261 -10.60 22.87 -16.29
C ALA A 261 -12.01 22.60 -16.85
N ASP A 262 -12.94 22.12 -16.02
CA ASP A 262 -14.35 22.05 -16.41
C ASP A 262 -15.02 23.44 -16.37
N GLY A 263 -14.56 24.31 -15.47
CA GLY A 263 -14.87 25.74 -15.52
C GLY A 263 -13.96 26.49 -16.49
N GLY A 264 -13.82 27.81 -16.30
CA GLY A 264 -12.90 28.63 -17.10
C GLY A 264 -11.44 28.54 -16.66
N ILE A 265 -10.55 29.13 -17.45
CA ILE A 265 -9.11 29.29 -17.13
C ILE A 265 -8.76 30.78 -17.21
N HIS A 266 -8.33 31.38 -16.10
CA HIS A 266 -8.00 32.81 -15.98
C HIS A 266 -6.55 32.99 -15.53
N ILE A 267 -5.67 33.51 -16.39
CA ILE A 267 -4.24 33.66 -16.10
C ILE A 267 -3.79 35.12 -16.25
N SER A 268 -3.64 35.84 -15.14
CA SER A 268 -3.21 37.24 -15.18
C SER A 268 -1.69 37.42 -15.22
N GLN A 269 -0.93 36.48 -14.64
CA GLN A 269 0.53 36.46 -14.65
C GLN A 269 1.04 35.02 -14.45
N GLY A 270 2.31 34.77 -14.81
CA GLY A 270 2.96 33.46 -14.64
C GLY A 270 3.26 32.77 -15.96
N GLY A 271 3.64 31.50 -15.89
CA GLY A 271 3.98 30.68 -17.06
C GLY A 271 3.23 29.36 -17.08
N VAL A 272 2.95 28.87 -18.28
CA VAL A 272 2.42 27.53 -18.53
C VAL A 272 3.38 26.83 -19.50
N GLY A 273 3.79 25.61 -19.17
CA GLY A 273 4.71 24.80 -19.97
C GLY A 273 4.01 23.88 -20.98
N GLY A 274 2.75 23.52 -20.72
CA GLY A 274 1.95 22.62 -21.55
C GLY A 274 0.83 23.31 -22.34
N SER A 275 -0.18 22.51 -22.64
CA SER A 275 -1.44 22.88 -23.29
C SER A 275 -2.55 23.17 -22.27
N LEU A 276 -3.58 23.86 -22.72
CA LEU A 276 -4.69 24.34 -21.91
C LEU A 276 -5.99 23.80 -22.50
N TYR A 277 -6.80 23.16 -21.66
CA TYR A 277 -8.08 22.59 -22.04
C TYR A 277 -9.16 23.07 -21.08
N THR A 278 -10.20 23.72 -21.60
CA THR A 278 -11.30 24.22 -20.79
C THR A 278 -12.66 24.01 -21.44
N MET A 279 -13.65 23.61 -20.66
CA MET A 279 -15.05 23.62 -21.12
C MET A 279 -15.70 25.01 -21.00
N GLY A 280 -15.10 25.93 -20.24
CA GLY A 280 -15.51 27.31 -20.11
C GLY A 280 -14.71 28.27 -20.98
N ASP A 281 -14.69 29.52 -20.55
CA ASP A 281 -13.93 30.58 -21.20
C ASP A 281 -12.44 30.54 -20.79
N TYR A 282 -11.58 30.93 -21.71
CA TYR A 282 -10.16 31.15 -21.46
C TYR A 282 -9.81 32.63 -21.53
N TRP A 283 -9.15 33.14 -20.50
CA TRP A 283 -8.60 34.49 -20.48
C TRP A 283 -7.14 34.48 -20.00
N HIS A 284 -6.27 35.24 -20.68
CA HIS A 284 -4.94 35.53 -20.15
C HIS A 284 -4.44 36.94 -20.44
N ARG A 285 -3.44 37.38 -19.67
CA ARG A 285 -2.68 38.61 -19.92
C ARG A 285 -1.16 38.45 -19.79
N GLY A 286 -0.42 38.76 -20.85
CA GLY A 286 1.05 38.78 -20.89
C GLY A 286 1.73 37.41 -20.79
N VAL A 287 1.01 36.31 -20.98
CA VAL A 287 1.49 34.95 -20.69
C VAL A 287 2.02 34.26 -21.95
N GLN A 288 2.99 33.36 -21.77
CA GLN A 288 3.49 32.48 -22.83
C GLN A 288 2.89 31.09 -22.64
N VAL A 289 2.22 30.57 -23.67
CA VAL A 289 1.66 29.22 -23.70
C VAL A 289 2.25 28.48 -24.89
N PRO A 290 3.30 27.67 -24.73
CA PRO A 290 3.90 26.95 -25.85
C PRO A 290 2.97 25.87 -26.42
N GLY A 291 2.04 25.34 -25.62
CA GLY A 291 1.09 24.33 -26.04
C GLY A 291 -0.10 24.84 -26.85
N LEU A 292 -1.11 23.98 -26.97
CA LEU A 292 -2.40 24.27 -27.59
C LEU A 292 -3.33 24.95 -26.57
N ILE A 293 -4.11 25.92 -27.01
CA ILE A 293 -5.27 26.40 -26.24
C ILE A 293 -6.52 25.80 -26.87
N HIS A 294 -7.29 25.06 -26.08
CA HIS A 294 -8.54 24.44 -26.50
C HIS A 294 -9.66 24.79 -25.52
N ALA A 295 -10.63 25.58 -25.97
CA ALA A 295 -11.74 26.06 -25.16
C ALA A 295 -13.09 25.79 -25.82
N ASN A 296 -14.07 25.26 -25.08
CA ASN A 296 -15.45 25.23 -25.58
C ASN A 296 -16.12 26.62 -25.47
N GLY A 297 -15.66 27.47 -24.55
CA GLY A 297 -16.08 28.86 -24.44
C GLY A 297 -15.22 29.84 -25.24
N ASN A 298 -15.35 31.12 -24.90
CA ASN A 298 -14.65 32.22 -25.54
C ASN A 298 -13.16 32.23 -25.16
N VAL A 299 -12.32 32.70 -26.08
CA VAL A 299 -10.88 32.87 -25.87
C VAL A 299 -10.53 34.35 -25.93
N THR A 300 -10.03 34.91 -24.83
CA THR A 300 -9.56 36.29 -24.77
C THR A 300 -8.09 36.36 -24.40
N LEU A 301 -7.29 36.92 -25.28
CA LEU A 301 -5.84 37.01 -25.10
C LEU A 301 -5.39 38.48 -25.11
N GLU A 302 -4.82 38.93 -23.98
CA GLU A 302 -4.31 40.29 -23.79
C GLU A 302 -2.78 40.34 -23.71
N MET A 303 -2.10 40.53 -24.84
CA MET A 303 -0.64 40.37 -24.95
C MET A 303 -0.21 38.92 -24.61
N GLY A 304 0.54 38.23 -25.47
CA GLY A 304 0.93 36.85 -25.17
C GLY A 304 1.59 36.17 -26.35
N GLN A 305 1.92 34.89 -26.19
CA GLN A 305 2.33 34.04 -27.31
C GLN A 305 1.76 32.64 -27.15
N THR A 306 1.38 32.04 -28.27
CA THR A 306 0.86 30.67 -28.31
C THR A 306 1.65 29.84 -29.31
N GLY A 307 2.15 28.68 -28.92
CA GLY A 307 2.99 27.84 -29.78
C GLY A 307 2.18 26.97 -30.75
N LEU A 308 1.33 26.08 -30.24
CA LEU A 308 0.63 25.07 -31.07
C LEU A 308 -0.72 25.51 -31.64
N GLY A 309 -1.23 26.68 -31.24
CA GLY A 309 -2.42 27.30 -31.82
C GLY A 309 -3.58 27.44 -30.84
N ILE A 310 -4.75 27.74 -31.38
CA ILE A 310 -5.99 28.03 -30.63
C ILE A 310 -7.15 27.32 -31.31
N LEU A 311 -7.91 26.55 -30.53
CA LEU A 311 -9.18 25.97 -30.91
C LEU A 311 -10.25 26.51 -29.96
N THR A 312 -11.29 27.14 -30.50
CA THR A 312 -12.41 27.61 -29.69
C THR A 312 -13.76 27.41 -30.39
N ALA A 313 -14.73 26.88 -29.65
CA ALA A 313 -16.12 26.82 -30.09
C ALA A 313 -16.90 28.14 -29.85
N GLY A 314 -16.30 29.08 -29.12
CA GLY A 314 -16.82 30.43 -28.90
C GLY A 314 -16.12 31.48 -29.77
N ASP A 315 -16.08 32.71 -29.26
CA ASP A 315 -15.46 33.86 -29.90
C ASP A 315 -13.97 33.97 -29.53
N LEU A 316 -13.17 34.52 -30.45
CA LEU A 316 -11.76 34.84 -30.22
C LEU A 316 -11.56 36.35 -30.14
N THR A 317 -11.06 36.85 -29.01
CA THR A 317 -10.67 38.25 -28.83
C THR A 317 -9.16 38.37 -28.61
N LEU A 318 -8.49 39.14 -29.46
CA LEU A 318 -7.04 39.41 -29.37
C LEU A 318 -6.79 40.92 -29.18
N THR A 319 -6.25 41.32 -28.01
CA THR A 319 -5.92 42.73 -27.70
C THR A 319 -4.41 42.99 -27.52
N THR A 320 -3.90 44.02 -28.20
CA THR A 320 -2.50 44.52 -28.11
C THR A 320 -1.42 43.48 -28.37
N TRP A 321 -1.20 43.10 -29.64
CA TRP A 321 -0.28 42.03 -30.03
C TRP A 321 0.94 42.54 -30.81
N GLN A 322 2.02 41.75 -30.79
CA GLN A 322 3.20 41.86 -31.68
C GLN A 322 3.07 40.81 -32.81
N ASP A 323 3.90 40.92 -33.86
CA ASP A 323 3.86 40.00 -35.01
C ASP A 323 4.28 38.56 -34.64
N ASP A 324 3.68 37.57 -35.33
CA ASP A 324 3.98 36.13 -35.31
C ASP A 324 3.99 35.50 -33.91
N LYS A 325 3.13 35.98 -33.01
CA LYS A 325 3.02 35.46 -31.65
C LYS A 325 2.12 34.24 -31.52
N ILE A 326 1.22 34.00 -32.47
CA ILE A 326 0.42 32.77 -32.56
C ILE A 326 1.01 31.94 -33.70
N ARG A 327 1.73 30.86 -33.39
CA ARG A 327 2.47 30.10 -34.42
C ARG A 327 1.70 28.92 -35.02
N GLY A 328 0.71 28.41 -34.30
CA GLY A 328 -0.09 27.25 -34.71
C GLY A 328 -1.39 27.60 -35.41
N ALA A 329 -2.19 26.56 -35.68
CA ALA A 329 -3.49 26.71 -36.32
C ALA A 329 -4.48 27.41 -35.39
N VAL A 330 -5.22 28.38 -35.93
CA VAL A 330 -6.32 29.06 -35.24
C VAL A 330 -7.63 28.61 -35.85
N ARG A 331 -8.51 28.01 -35.04
CA ARG A 331 -9.84 27.54 -35.43
C ARG A 331 -10.85 28.13 -34.46
N VAL A 332 -11.79 28.91 -34.98
CA VAL A 332 -12.80 29.64 -34.20
C VAL A 332 -14.18 29.37 -34.79
N VAL A 333 -15.11 28.87 -34.00
CA VAL A 333 -16.49 28.67 -34.49
C VAL A 333 -17.24 30.01 -34.54
N GLY A 334 -17.04 30.87 -33.54
CA GLY A 334 -17.70 32.17 -33.42
C GLY A 334 -17.00 33.33 -34.13
N ASP A 335 -17.19 34.53 -33.57
CA ASP A 335 -16.63 35.79 -34.06
C ASP A 335 -15.14 35.91 -33.71
N VAL A 336 -14.39 36.61 -34.56
CA VAL A 336 -12.99 36.95 -34.31
C VAL A 336 -12.86 38.47 -34.21
N ASN A 337 -12.49 38.96 -33.03
CA ASN A 337 -12.28 40.37 -32.75
C ASN A 337 -10.79 40.64 -32.49
N MET A 338 -10.19 41.51 -33.30
CA MET A 338 -8.75 41.79 -33.24
C MET A 338 -8.50 43.29 -33.10
N THR A 339 -7.91 43.67 -31.97
CA THR A 339 -7.48 45.04 -31.65
C THR A 339 -5.95 45.03 -31.48
N SER A 340 -5.22 45.20 -32.57
CA SER A 340 -3.76 44.95 -32.60
C SER A 340 -2.98 46.09 -33.26
N THR A 341 -1.76 46.32 -32.77
CA THR A 341 -0.75 47.15 -33.43
C THR A 341 0.17 46.36 -34.36
N ALA A 342 0.13 45.02 -34.32
CA ALA A 342 0.90 44.12 -35.16
C ALA A 342 0.32 43.97 -36.57
N MET A 343 1.18 43.79 -37.56
CA MET A 343 0.86 43.54 -38.97
C MET A 343 0.35 42.12 -39.22
N ARG A 344 0.86 41.10 -38.52
CA ARG A 344 0.51 39.69 -38.68
C ARG A 344 0.57 38.94 -37.34
N PRO A 345 -0.49 38.97 -36.52
CA PRO A 345 -0.48 38.33 -35.20
C PRO A 345 -0.53 36.79 -35.25
N ILE A 346 -1.10 36.22 -36.33
CA ILE A 346 -1.19 34.77 -36.59
C ILE A 346 -0.19 34.42 -37.69
N ALA A 347 0.76 33.54 -37.37
CA ALA A 347 1.79 33.13 -38.30
C ALA A 347 1.19 32.34 -39.48
N ALA A 348 1.76 32.56 -40.67
CA ALA A 348 1.41 31.86 -41.91
C ALA A 348 -0.09 31.91 -42.29
N ASP A 349 -0.84 32.90 -41.78
CA ASP A 349 -2.26 33.12 -42.04
C ASP A 349 -3.12 31.87 -41.78
N ASN A 350 -2.76 31.03 -40.81
CA ASN A 350 -3.43 29.76 -40.53
C ASN A 350 -4.70 29.93 -39.66
N LEU A 351 -5.65 30.73 -40.14
CA LEU A 351 -6.91 31.06 -39.48
C LEU A 351 -8.10 30.42 -40.22
N LEU A 352 -9.00 29.75 -39.50
CA LEU A 352 -10.36 29.47 -39.97
C LEU A 352 -11.37 29.98 -38.93
N TYR A 353 -12.40 30.70 -39.39
CA TYR A 353 -13.46 31.20 -38.54
C TYR A 353 -14.85 31.01 -39.16
N GLY A 354 -15.88 30.85 -38.32
CA GLY A 354 -17.27 30.67 -38.75
C GLY A 354 -18.16 31.92 -38.64
N GLY A 355 -17.81 32.88 -37.77
CA GLY A 355 -18.57 34.10 -37.52
C GLY A 355 -18.09 35.33 -38.30
N ASP A 356 -18.27 36.50 -37.70
CA ASP A 356 -17.78 37.77 -38.22
C ASP A 356 -16.31 38.00 -37.81
N LEU A 357 -15.55 38.67 -38.69
CA LEU A 357 -14.20 39.11 -38.41
C LEU A 357 -14.15 40.64 -38.30
N ARG A 358 -13.83 41.16 -37.11
CA ARG A 358 -13.73 42.60 -36.83
C ARG A 358 -12.29 42.99 -36.49
N PHE A 359 -11.79 44.03 -37.16
CA PHE A 359 -10.47 44.60 -36.91
C PHE A 359 -10.57 46.07 -36.52
N GLN A 360 -9.92 46.44 -35.42
CA GLN A 360 -9.69 47.84 -35.03
C GLN A 360 -8.18 48.10 -35.01
N GLY A 361 -7.69 48.84 -36.02
CA GLY A 361 -6.27 48.96 -36.37
C GLY A 361 -6.08 48.80 -37.88
N TRP A 362 -4.89 49.09 -38.41
CA TRP A 362 -4.56 49.26 -39.85
C TRP A 362 -5.18 48.24 -40.85
N THR A 363 -5.37 48.72 -42.09
CA THR A 363 -6.18 48.19 -43.21
C THR A 363 -5.64 46.99 -44.00
N GLN A 364 -4.52 46.34 -43.62
CA GLN A 364 -3.90 45.24 -44.40
C GLN A 364 -4.39 43.82 -44.05
N ALA A 365 -5.21 43.66 -43.01
CA ALA A 365 -5.81 42.37 -42.64
C ALA A 365 -7.01 41.96 -43.53
N GLY A 366 -7.41 42.79 -44.51
CA GLY A 366 -8.57 42.53 -45.36
C GLY A 366 -8.50 41.22 -46.16
N HIS A 367 -7.30 40.67 -46.41
CA HIS A 367 -7.15 39.36 -47.07
C HIS A 367 -7.70 38.21 -46.20
N LEU A 368 -7.79 38.37 -44.88
CA LEU A 368 -8.40 37.40 -43.97
C LEU A 368 -9.94 37.37 -44.08
N LEU A 369 -10.54 38.31 -44.82
CA LEU A 369 -11.95 38.28 -45.20
C LEU A 369 -12.22 37.39 -46.42
N GLU A 370 -11.18 36.84 -47.06
CA GLU A 370 -11.37 35.94 -48.18
C GLU A 370 -12.09 34.64 -47.76
N PRO A 371 -12.96 34.06 -48.61
CA PRO A 371 -13.74 32.86 -48.29
C PRO A 371 -12.92 31.61 -47.94
N ARG A 372 -11.61 31.61 -48.20
CA ARG A 372 -10.71 30.52 -47.76
C ARG A 372 -10.46 30.51 -46.26
N PHE A 373 -10.64 31.64 -45.59
CA PHE A 373 -10.47 31.78 -44.14
C PHE A 373 -11.81 31.77 -43.40
N ASN A 374 -12.87 32.33 -43.99
CA ASN A 374 -14.23 32.23 -43.45
C ASN A 374 -14.85 30.88 -43.82
N GLN A 375 -14.43 29.83 -43.11
CA GLN A 375 -14.98 28.49 -43.21
C GLN A 375 -15.21 27.97 -41.80
N LEU A 376 -16.41 27.47 -41.54
CA LEU A 376 -16.78 26.89 -40.25
C LEU A 376 -15.82 25.72 -39.92
N PRO A 377 -14.96 25.86 -38.90
CA PRO A 377 -14.03 24.80 -38.55
C PRO A 377 -14.73 23.68 -37.78
N MET A 378 -14.26 22.44 -37.96
CA MET A 378 -14.67 21.32 -37.13
C MET A 378 -13.71 21.19 -35.95
N ILE A 379 -14.22 21.37 -34.74
CA ILE A 379 -13.49 21.26 -33.47
C ILE A 379 -14.17 20.18 -32.64
N SER A 380 -13.39 19.34 -31.96
CA SER A 380 -13.94 18.35 -31.03
C SER A 380 -14.11 18.99 -29.66
N ASP A 381 -15.21 18.76 -28.97
CA ASP A 381 -15.40 19.36 -27.64
C ASP A 381 -14.37 18.84 -26.62
N VAL A 382 -13.95 19.73 -25.72
CA VAL A 382 -13.22 19.35 -24.51
C VAL A 382 -14.12 18.50 -23.63
N THR A 383 -13.62 17.33 -23.20
CA THR A 383 -14.33 16.42 -22.31
C THR A 383 -14.15 16.81 -20.84
N PRO A 384 -15.16 16.57 -19.98
CA PRO A 384 -15.04 16.80 -18.54
C PRO A 384 -13.87 16.04 -17.92
N VAL A 385 -13.24 16.66 -16.92
CA VAL A 385 -12.13 16.05 -16.19
C VAL A 385 -12.63 14.94 -15.26
N PRO A 386 -11.82 13.90 -15.00
CA PRO A 386 -12.15 12.92 -13.99
C PRO A 386 -12.20 13.59 -12.61
N ARG A 387 -13.14 13.18 -11.76
CA ARG A 387 -13.22 13.62 -10.36
C ARG A 387 -12.37 12.74 -9.44
N VAL A 388 -11.84 13.33 -8.39
CA VAL A 388 -11.30 12.65 -7.21
C VAL A 388 -12.47 11.99 -6.48
N ALA A 389 -12.38 10.68 -6.22
CA ALA A 389 -13.42 9.94 -5.53
C ALA A 389 -13.57 10.43 -4.08
N ALA A 390 -14.80 10.76 -3.68
CA ALA A 390 -15.10 11.21 -2.33
C ALA A 390 -15.58 10.05 -1.43
N GLU A 391 -15.67 10.31 -0.13
CA GLU A 391 -16.20 9.36 0.84
C GLU A 391 -17.58 8.85 0.43
N GLY A 392 -17.78 7.53 0.55
CA GLY A 392 -18.99 6.85 0.07
C GLY A 392 -18.95 6.45 -1.40
N GLU A 393 -17.96 6.91 -2.17
CA GLU A 393 -17.75 6.51 -3.57
C GLU A 393 -16.72 5.38 -3.70
N ILE A 394 -16.74 4.69 -4.84
CA ILE A 394 -15.75 3.66 -5.15
C ILE A 394 -14.45 4.34 -5.56
N ALA A 395 -13.34 3.95 -4.93
CA ALA A 395 -12.02 4.48 -5.26
C ALA A 395 -11.69 4.28 -6.76
N SER A 396 -11.18 5.33 -7.40
CA SER A 396 -10.85 5.32 -8.83
C SER A 396 -9.84 4.20 -9.15
N GLY A 397 -10.22 3.27 -10.03
CA GLY A 397 -9.38 2.13 -10.41
C GLY A 397 -9.49 0.89 -9.51
N SER A 398 -10.36 0.90 -8.49
CA SER A 398 -10.60 -0.27 -7.63
C SER A 398 -11.42 -1.34 -8.36
N THR A 399 -10.82 -2.51 -8.58
CA THR A 399 -11.53 -3.72 -9.05
C THR A 399 -12.29 -4.43 -7.93
N SER A 400 -12.08 -4.03 -6.67
CA SER A 400 -12.65 -4.63 -5.48
C SER A 400 -13.89 -3.89 -4.94
N GLY A 401 -14.28 -2.77 -5.56
CA GLY A 401 -15.42 -1.96 -5.09
C GLY A 401 -15.20 -1.31 -3.72
N THR A 402 -13.94 -1.11 -3.31
CA THR A 402 -13.60 -0.49 -2.03
C THR A 402 -14.15 0.93 -1.97
N VAL A 403 -14.97 1.19 -0.96
CA VAL A 403 -15.55 2.50 -0.69
C VAL A 403 -14.54 3.36 0.05
N VAL A 404 -14.35 4.59 -0.40
CA VAL A 404 -13.53 5.59 0.31
C VAL A 404 -14.21 5.92 1.63
N SER A 405 -13.47 5.88 2.73
CA SER A 405 -13.96 6.16 4.08
C SER A 405 -12.89 6.88 4.89
N CYS A 406 -13.30 7.85 5.71
CA CYS A 406 -12.44 8.50 6.68
C CYS A 406 -12.12 7.59 7.87
N ASP A 407 -13.04 6.70 8.24
CA ASP A 407 -12.83 5.71 9.30
C ASP A 407 -12.98 4.25 8.80
N PRO A 408 -12.05 3.74 7.97
CA PRO A 408 -12.08 2.34 7.52
C PRO A 408 -11.86 1.33 8.66
N LEU A 409 -11.35 1.77 9.81
CA LEU A 409 -11.07 0.91 10.97
C LEU A 409 -12.24 0.82 11.96
N HIS A 410 -13.30 1.63 11.76
CA HIS A 410 -14.41 1.75 12.70
C HIS A 410 -13.93 1.94 14.15
N LEU A 411 -13.05 2.94 14.37
CA LEU A 411 -12.30 3.11 15.61
C LEU A 411 -13.19 3.17 16.85
N THR A 412 -14.32 3.88 16.78
CA THR A 412 -15.27 3.98 17.90
C THR A 412 -15.79 2.61 18.34
N GLN A 413 -16.05 1.71 17.38
CA GLN A 413 -16.47 0.34 17.67
C GLN A 413 -15.30 -0.49 18.20
N ALA A 414 -14.13 -0.36 17.60
CA ALA A 414 -12.92 -1.07 18.04
C ALA A 414 -12.51 -0.73 19.48
N ILE A 415 -12.72 0.51 19.92
CA ILE A 415 -12.50 0.94 21.31
C ILE A 415 -13.56 0.35 22.23
N ALA A 416 -14.84 0.40 21.84
CA ALA A 416 -15.95 -0.11 22.65
C ALA A 416 -15.89 -1.63 22.89
N GLU A 417 -15.23 -2.39 22.01
CA GLU A 417 -14.98 -3.82 22.18
C GLU A 417 -13.98 -4.15 23.31
N VAL A 418 -13.14 -3.19 23.71
CA VAL A 418 -12.20 -3.36 24.82
C VAL A 418 -12.94 -3.12 26.14
N VAL A 419 -13.17 -4.19 26.91
CA VAL A 419 -13.80 -4.08 28.25
C VAL A 419 -12.92 -3.25 29.18
N MET A 420 -13.41 -2.08 29.56
CA MET A 420 -12.75 -1.17 30.50
C MET A 420 -13.21 -1.45 31.94
N PRO A 421 -12.30 -1.44 32.94
CA PRO A 421 -12.66 -1.46 34.34
C PRO A 421 -13.41 -0.17 34.69
N ASP A 422 -14.32 -0.24 35.66
CA ASP A 422 -15.18 0.88 36.04
C ASP A 422 -14.42 2.15 36.49
N ASN A 423 -13.14 2.02 36.86
CA ASN A 423 -12.29 3.14 37.27
C ASN A 423 -10.79 2.84 37.00
N PRO A 424 -10.29 3.05 35.77
CA PRO A 424 -8.88 2.87 35.48
C PRO A 424 -8.03 3.91 36.22
N PRO A 425 -6.77 3.60 36.59
CA PRO A 425 -5.92 4.53 37.34
C PRO A 425 -5.37 5.64 36.45
N ASP A 426 -5.09 6.80 37.04
CA ASP A 426 -4.28 7.85 36.41
C ASP A 426 -2.79 7.50 36.47
N LEU A 427 -2.01 7.99 35.50
CA LEU A 427 -0.55 7.96 35.53
C LEU A 427 0.01 9.37 35.45
N VAL A 428 0.64 9.82 36.53
CA VAL A 428 1.27 11.15 36.63
C VAL A 428 2.75 10.98 36.89
N LEU A 429 3.58 11.51 36.00
CA LEU A 429 5.03 11.65 36.16
C LEU A 429 5.37 13.12 36.27
N THR A 430 6.21 13.44 37.25
CA THR A 430 6.77 14.78 37.44
C THR A 430 8.15 14.92 36.78
N PRO A 431 8.65 16.15 36.53
CA PRO A 431 10.02 16.36 36.09
C PRO A 431 11.00 15.69 37.05
N LEU A 432 12.10 15.14 36.49
CA LEU A 432 13.16 14.36 37.17
C LEU A 432 13.06 14.30 38.71
N PRO A 433 12.93 13.10 39.30
CA PRO A 433 13.56 11.87 38.82
C PRO A 433 12.58 10.83 38.24
N ASP A 434 11.30 11.13 38.07
CA ASP A 434 10.31 10.11 37.70
C ASP A 434 10.67 9.43 36.37
N ARG A 435 10.76 8.10 36.43
CA ARG A 435 10.87 7.21 35.29
C ARG A 435 9.93 6.04 35.48
N PHE A 436 9.01 5.86 34.55
CA PHE A 436 8.06 4.76 34.52
C PHE A 436 8.34 3.86 33.31
N GLU A 437 8.45 2.56 33.55
CA GLU A 437 8.76 1.57 32.52
C GLU A 437 7.58 0.62 32.37
N PHE A 438 7.10 0.44 31.15
CA PHE A 438 6.07 -0.54 30.78
C PHE A 438 6.71 -1.77 30.15
N SER A 439 6.20 -2.94 30.49
CA SER A 439 6.59 -4.22 29.88
C SER A 439 5.36 -5.08 29.57
N SER A 440 5.55 -6.28 29.01
CA SER A 440 4.46 -7.24 28.83
C SER A 440 3.90 -7.84 30.13
N HIS A 441 4.56 -7.60 31.27
CA HIS A 441 4.22 -8.21 32.56
C HIS A 441 3.65 -7.20 33.56
N ASN A 442 4.27 -6.03 33.66
CA ASN A 442 3.84 -4.94 34.52
C ASN A 442 4.43 -3.60 34.04
N GLY A 443 3.86 -2.51 34.56
CA GLY A 443 4.41 -1.17 34.49
C GLY A 443 4.73 -0.66 35.89
N ASN A 444 5.91 -0.06 36.10
CA ASN A 444 6.29 0.47 37.41
C ASN A 444 7.28 1.64 37.32
N PHE A 445 7.42 2.36 38.43
CA PHE A 445 8.47 3.36 38.59
C PHE A 445 9.84 2.69 38.83
N THR A 446 10.83 2.96 37.98
CA THR A 446 12.24 2.60 38.23
C THR A 446 13.02 3.72 38.90
N ARG A 447 12.57 4.96 38.74
CA ARG A 447 12.98 6.12 39.53
C ARG A 447 11.74 6.94 39.86
N ARG A 448 11.70 7.51 41.06
CA ARG A 448 10.49 8.18 41.58
C ARG A 448 10.84 9.30 42.55
N ALA A 449 10.16 10.44 42.43
CA ALA A 449 10.24 11.56 43.36
C ALA A 449 9.85 11.13 44.78
N SER A 450 10.43 11.81 45.78
CA SER A 450 10.04 11.62 47.17
C SER A 450 8.60 12.12 47.37
N GLY A 451 7.69 11.25 47.81
CA GLY A 451 6.29 11.59 48.06
C GLY A 451 5.30 11.20 46.96
N HIS A 452 5.76 10.86 45.75
CA HIS A 452 4.89 10.25 44.72
C HIS A 452 4.41 8.86 45.19
N PRO A 453 3.16 8.43 44.99
CA PRO A 453 2.71 7.09 45.41
C PRO A 453 3.46 5.98 44.64
N GLN A 454 3.72 4.85 45.29
CA GLN A 454 4.13 3.63 44.57
C GLN A 454 2.93 3.19 43.73
N GLN A 455 3.15 2.95 42.44
CA GLN A 455 2.13 2.46 41.52
C GLN A 455 2.73 1.33 40.69
N ILE A 456 1.99 0.22 40.62
CA ILE A 456 2.28 -0.89 39.72
C ILE A 456 1.02 -1.10 38.89
N LEU A 457 1.19 -1.07 37.58
CA LEU A 457 0.14 -1.32 36.61
C LEU A 457 0.30 -2.73 36.07
N PHE A 458 -0.82 -3.42 35.86
CA PHE A 458 -0.82 -4.75 35.26
C PHE A 458 -1.54 -4.70 33.92
N PRO A 459 -0.97 -5.26 32.84
CA PRO A 459 -1.64 -5.33 31.58
C PRO A 459 -2.72 -6.41 31.60
N LEU A 460 -3.68 -6.28 30.69
CA LEU A 460 -4.69 -7.28 30.42
C LEU A 460 -4.52 -7.77 28.98
N SER A 461 -4.93 -9.02 28.73
CA SER A 461 -5.03 -9.51 27.36
C SER A 461 -6.41 -9.19 26.82
N ALA A 462 -6.50 -8.25 25.88
CA ALA A 462 -7.75 -7.84 25.26
C ALA A 462 -7.61 -7.80 23.73
N SER A 463 -8.74 -7.80 23.02
CA SER A 463 -8.74 -7.62 21.57
C SER A 463 -8.94 -6.16 21.21
N PHE A 464 -8.07 -5.62 20.35
CA PHE A 464 -8.22 -4.29 19.76
C PHE A 464 -7.92 -4.38 18.26
N LEU A 465 -8.81 -3.84 17.42
CA LEU A 465 -8.79 -4.01 15.96
C LEU A 465 -8.67 -5.50 15.56
N LYS A 466 -9.43 -6.36 16.28
CA LYS A 466 -9.47 -7.82 16.12
C LYS A 466 -8.14 -8.55 16.34
N LEU A 467 -7.10 -7.88 16.84
CA LEU A 467 -5.85 -8.50 17.26
C LEU A 467 -5.83 -8.67 18.77
N ARG A 468 -5.28 -9.79 19.26
CA ARG A 468 -5.04 -9.99 20.70
C ARG A 468 -3.80 -9.20 21.11
N ARG A 469 -3.95 -8.26 22.04
CA ARG A 469 -2.90 -7.32 22.45
C ARG A 469 -2.70 -7.32 23.96
N THR A 470 -1.53 -6.84 24.38
CA THR A 470 -1.20 -6.54 25.78
C THR A 470 -1.61 -5.10 26.07
N VAL A 471 -2.71 -4.92 26.81
CA VAL A 471 -3.37 -3.63 26.98
C VAL A 471 -3.18 -3.11 28.41
N TYR A 472 -2.68 -1.88 28.54
CA TYR A 472 -2.76 -1.09 29.76
C TYR A 472 -3.93 -0.11 29.65
N GLN A 473 -4.75 -0.02 30.68
CA GLN A 473 -5.90 0.88 30.73
C GLN A 473 -5.65 1.97 31.77
N LEU A 474 -5.80 3.22 31.36
CA LEU A 474 -5.54 4.41 32.16
C LEU A 474 -6.72 5.39 32.06
N ALA A 475 -6.99 6.11 33.15
CA ALA A 475 -7.94 7.20 33.14
C ALA A 475 -7.33 8.40 32.40
N SER A 476 -6.21 8.93 32.88
CA SER A 476 -5.45 9.98 32.21
C SER A 476 -3.94 9.78 32.35
N VAL A 477 -3.16 10.44 31.49
CA VAL A 477 -1.70 10.43 31.55
C VAL A 477 -1.14 11.84 31.50
N VAL A 478 -0.38 12.20 32.54
CA VAL A 478 0.43 13.43 32.58
C VAL A 478 1.90 13.03 32.64
N LEU A 479 2.61 13.24 31.54
CA LEU A 479 4.01 12.86 31.38
C LEU A 479 4.90 14.11 31.39
N ASP A 480 5.39 14.49 32.57
CA ASP A 480 6.43 15.52 32.72
C ASP A 480 7.82 14.91 33.02
N GLY A 481 7.90 13.58 33.20
CA GLY A 481 9.13 12.80 33.42
C GLY A 481 9.53 11.90 32.25
N ASP A 482 10.11 10.73 32.56
CA ASP A 482 10.54 9.73 31.57
C ASP A 482 9.55 8.53 31.51
N MET A 483 9.07 8.18 30.32
CA MET A 483 8.29 6.95 30.06
C MET A 483 9.01 6.05 29.06
N TYR A 484 9.14 4.76 29.40
CA TYR A 484 9.82 3.76 28.57
C TYR A 484 8.85 2.61 28.25
N ILE A 485 8.83 2.16 27.00
CA ILE A 485 7.96 1.09 26.51
C ILE A 485 8.82 -0.10 26.08
N TYR A 486 8.62 -1.27 26.67
CA TYR A 486 9.33 -2.50 26.29
C TYR A 486 8.36 -3.59 25.80
N GLY A 487 8.57 -4.05 24.56
CA GLY A 487 7.71 -5.01 23.87
C GLY A 487 6.58 -4.35 23.06
N ASP A 488 5.61 -5.15 22.62
CA ASP A 488 4.46 -4.69 21.84
C ASP A 488 3.27 -4.39 22.74
N LEU A 489 3.08 -3.12 23.07
CA LEU A 489 2.12 -2.68 24.08
C LEU A 489 1.03 -1.79 23.48
N THR A 490 -0.18 -1.91 24.03
CA THR A 490 -1.28 -0.99 23.76
C THR A 490 -1.60 -0.21 25.03
N LEU A 491 -1.57 1.12 24.97
CA LEU A 491 -2.04 1.98 26.05
C LEU A 491 -3.39 2.55 25.63
N LEU A 492 -4.44 2.25 26.40
CA LEU A 492 -5.78 2.77 26.21
C LEU A 492 -6.08 3.80 27.31
N VAL A 493 -6.24 5.05 26.92
CA VAL A 493 -6.42 6.20 27.81
C VAL A 493 -7.82 6.76 27.61
N SER A 494 -8.62 6.79 28.69
CA SER A 494 -10.03 7.20 28.64
C SER A 494 -10.21 8.73 28.57
N GLY A 495 -9.28 9.47 29.16
CA GLY A 495 -9.19 10.92 29.15
C GLY A 495 -7.97 11.39 28.38
N ASP A 496 -7.32 12.43 28.89
CA ASP A 496 -6.24 13.12 28.19
C ASP A 496 -4.88 12.43 28.38
N PHE A 497 -4.02 12.59 27.37
CA PHE A 497 -2.60 12.26 27.41
C PHE A 497 -1.80 13.53 27.09
N SER A 498 -1.07 14.06 28.07
CA SER A 498 -0.26 15.28 27.90
C SER A 498 1.20 15.03 28.22
N MET A 499 2.09 15.43 27.32
CA MET A 499 3.54 15.49 27.55
C MET A 499 3.99 16.94 27.75
N GLY A 500 4.28 17.30 28.99
CA GLY A 500 4.78 18.61 29.38
C GLY A 500 6.28 18.60 29.70
N ALA A 501 6.80 19.74 30.17
CA ALA A 501 8.18 19.91 30.61
C ALA A 501 9.24 19.35 29.63
N VAL A 502 10.42 19.01 30.13
CA VAL A 502 11.45 18.28 29.38
C VAL A 502 11.23 16.78 29.61
N SER A 503 10.13 16.26 29.09
CA SER A 503 9.75 14.86 29.20
C SER A 503 10.23 14.01 28.03
N LYS A 504 10.34 12.70 28.26
CA LYS A 504 10.76 11.74 27.24
C LYS A 504 9.81 10.54 27.22
N LEU A 505 9.28 10.23 26.05
CA LEU A 505 8.72 8.92 25.73
C LEU A 505 9.75 8.15 24.88
N TYR A 506 10.17 6.98 25.34
CA TYR A 506 11.17 6.15 24.67
C TYR A 506 10.63 4.78 24.28
N ILE A 507 10.78 4.45 23.01
CA ILE A 507 10.50 3.14 22.44
C ILE A 507 11.82 2.62 21.85
N PRO A 508 12.42 1.55 22.41
CA PRO A 508 13.64 0.95 21.87
C PRO A 508 13.33 0.02 20.69
N ASP A 509 14.39 -0.36 19.97
CA ASP A 509 14.31 -1.33 18.86
C ASP A 509 13.63 -2.63 19.30
N GLY A 510 12.79 -3.19 18.41
CA GLY A 510 12.01 -4.40 18.68
C GLY A 510 10.82 -4.21 19.62
N SER A 511 10.51 -2.98 20.02
CA SER A 511 9.29 -2.62 20.77
C SER A 511 8.35 -1.77 19.93
N SER A 512 7.07 -1.79 20.25
CA SER A 512 6.06 -0.94 19.61
C SER A 512 5.03 -0.43 20.60
N LEU A 513 4.55 0.79 20.37
CA LEU A 513 3.46 1.40 21.13
C LEU A 513 2.27 1.69 20.23
N THR A 514 1.13 1.07 20.56
CA THR A 514 -0.19 1.52 20.09
C THR A 514 -0.85 2.34 21.18
N LEU A 515 -0.90 3.66 21.03
CA LEU A 515 -1.57 4.56 21.96
C LEU A 515 -2.98 4.86 21.44
N VAL A 516 -3.99 4.58 22.25
CA VAL A 516 -5.40 4.85 21.96
C VAL A 516 -5.91 5.85 22.99
N VAL A 517 -6.35 7.03 22.56
CA VAL A 517 -6.74 8.14 23.47
C VAL A 517 -8.17 8.56 23.14
N GLN A 518 -9.04 8.60 24.15
CA GLN A 518 -10.42 9.10 24.01
C GLN A 518 -10.57 10.58 24.37
N GLY A 519 -9.62 11.14 25.13
CA GLY A 519 -9.45 12.58 25.34
C GLY A 519 -8.43 13.22 24.39
N LYS A 520 -7.89 14.37 24.77
CA LYS A 520 -6.89 15.10 23.98
C LYS A 520 -5.50 14.50 24.13
N PHE A 521 -4.77 14.37 23.03
CA PHE A 521 -3.34 14.07 22.99
C PHE A 521 -2.55 15.34 22.71
N SER A 522 -1.64 15.71 23.61
CA SER A 522 -0.81 16.92 23.45
C SER A 522 0.64 16.68 23.78
N VAL A 523 1.53 17.21 22.94
CA VAL A 523 2.99 17.20 23.14
C VAL A 523 3.47 18.63 23.15
N SER A 524 4.04 19.07 24.28
CA SER A 524 4.63 20.40 24.43
C SER A 524 5.96 20.51 23.67
N ALA A 525 6.43 21.74 23.45
CA ALA A 525 7.64 22.00 22.67
C ALA A 525 8.92 21.37 23.25
N ALA A 526 9.02 21.23 24.57
CA ALA A 526 10.19 20.69 25.24
C ALA A 526 10.14 19.15 25.42
N ALA A 527 9.01 18.52 25.11
CA ALA A 527 8.83 17.08 25.20
C ALA A 527 9.37 16.37 23.94
N SER A 528 9.85 15.14 24.12
CA SER A 528 10.43 14.33 23.05
C SER A 528 9.89 12.91 23.04
N ILE A 529 9.46 12.46 21.86
CA ILE A 529 9.13 11.06 21.57
C ILE A 529 10.28 10.49 20.76
N ILE A 530 10.99 9.52 21.32
CA ILE A 530 12.17 8.91 20.71
C ILE A 530 11.80 7.48 20.33
N THR A 531 11.78 7.23 19.02
CA THR A 531 11.43 5.96 18.40
C THR A 531 12.61 5.37 17.64
N PRO A 532 12.59 4.07 17.31
CA PRO A 532 13.53 3.48 16.36
C PRO A 532 13.49 4.20 15.01
N ILE A 533 14.62 4.16 14.30
CA ILE A 533 14.74 4.71 12.94
C ILE A 533 13.98 3.82 11.94
N SER A 534 13.91 2.52 12.21
CA SER A 534 13.07 1.56 11.50
C SER A 534 11.62 1.79 11.93
N GLY A 535 10.86 2.50 11.10
CA GLY A 535 9.50 2.93 11.39
C GLY A 535 8.47 1.81 11.59
N VAL A 536 8.76 0.65 11.03
CA VAL A 536 7.95 -0.57 11.19
C VAL A 536 8.79 -1.68 11.81
N THR A 537 8.16 -2.51 12.64
CA THR A 537 8.76 -3.73 13.20
C THR A 537 8.89 -4.82 12.13
N GLU A 538 9.63 -5.89 12.41
CA GLU A 538 9.74 -7.06 11.50
C GLU A 538 8.36 -7.71 11.22
N GLN A 539 7.41 -7.55 12.13
CA GLN A 539 6.03 -8.03 12.01
C GLN A 539 5.12 -7.05 11.24
N GLY A 540 5.67 -5.96 10.70
CA GLY A 540 4.94 -4.94 9.94
C GLY A 540 4.06 -4.03 10.81
N THR A 541 4.30 -3.95 12.12
CA THR A 541 3.57 -3.05 13.01
C THR A 541 4.30 -1.71 13.10
N PRO A 542 3.62 -0.55 13.02
CA PRO A 542 4.31 0.73 13.22
C PRO A 542 4.88 0.83 14.63
N VAL A 543 6.11 1.36 14.78
CA VAL A 543 6.79 1.45 16.09
C VAL A 543 6.05 2.37 17.06
N PHE A 544 5.37 3.39 16.55
CA PHE A 544 4.46 4.23 17.31
C PHE A 544 3.22 4.53 16.47
N SER A 545 2.05 4.14 16.99
CA SER A 545 0.75 4.46 16.41
C SER A 545 -0.08 5.24 17.44
N LEU A 546 -0.69 6.34 17.01
CA LEU A 546 -1.65 7.11 17.79
C LEU A 546 -3.04 6.97 17.16
N TYR A 547 -3.97 6.39 17.89
CA TYR A 547 -5.38 6.31 17.54
C TYR A 547 -6.18 7.25 18.45
N SER A 548 -6.70 8.34 17.90
CA SER A 548 -7.54 9.28 18.66
C SER A 548 -9.01 8.97 18.43
N GLY A 549 -9.67 8.49 19.48
CA GLY A 549 -11.13 8.34 19.55
C GLY A 549 -11.85 9.62 20.00
N TYR A 550 -11.12 10.71 20.23
CA TYR A 550 -11.70 12.00 20.60
C TYR A 550 -12.53 12.57 19.44
N ASN A 551 -13.71 13.07 19.78
CA ASN A 551 -14.63 13.71 18.83
C ASN A 551 -14.83 15.17 19.24
N GLY A 552 -14.25 16.08 18.45
CA GLY A 552 -14.26 17.51 18.70
C GLY A 552 -13.02 18.18 18.10
N ASP A 553 -12.80 19.43 18.47
CA ASP A 553 -11.71 20.23 17.90
C ASP A 553 -10.40 20.07 18.69
N ASP A 554 -9.27 20.18 17.98
CA ASP A 554 -7.91 20.14 18.53
C ASP A 554 -7.63 18.95 19.47
N GLY A 555 -8.01 17.74 19.05
CA GLY A 555 -7.80 16.51 19.81
C GLY A 555 -6.38 15.96 19.73
N VAL A 556 -5.61 16.29 18.69
CA VAL A 556 -4.19 15.91 18.58
C VAL A 556 -3.35 17.16 18.32
N LEU A 557 -2.48 17.52 19.27
CA LEU A 557 -1.61 18.69 19.19
C LEU A 557 -0.14 18.30 19.35
N LEU A 558 0.65 18.51 18.30
CA LEU A 558 2.08 18.23 18.26
C LEU A 558 2.88 19.53 18.16
N ASN A 559 3.38 20.03 19.29
CA ASN A 559 4.26 21.21 19.35
C ASN A 559 5.73 20.84 19.52
N GLY A 560 6.06 19.56 19.62
CA GLY A 560 7.42 19.08 19.91
C GLY A 560 8.48 19.53 18.89
N VAL A 561 9.70 19.76 19.36
CA VAL A 561 10.84 20.12 18.50
C VAL A 561 11.69 18.92 18.08
N ALA A 562 11.47 17.76 18.70
CA ALA A 562 12.22 16.53 18.41
C ALA A 562 11.59 15.76 17.25
N ASP A 563 12.45 15.15 16.45
CA ASP A 563 12.05 14.26 15.38
C ASP A 563 11.38 13.00 15.96
N MET A 564 10.31 12.53 15.32
CA MET A 564 9.60 11.34 15.76
C MET A 564 9.11 10.52 14.57
N TYR A 565 9.07 9.20 14.75
CA TYR A 565 8.29 8.33 13.88
C TYR A 565 6.90 8.13 14.47
N ALA A 566 5.84 8.39 13.72
CA ALA A 566 4.46 8.15 14.17
C ALA A 566 3.49 7.90 13.01
N ALA A 567 2.61 6.92 13.18
CA ALA A 567 1.40 6.74 12.39
C ALA A 567 0.21 7.30 13.19
N ILE A 568 -0.37 8.41 12.75
CA ILE A 568 -1.41 9.15 13.48
C ILE A 568 -2.75 8.97 12.78
N TYR A 569 -3.74 8.49 13.51
CA TYR A 569 -5.09 8.22 13.03
C TYR A 569 -6.13 8.85 13.96
N ALA A 570 -6.76 9.92 13.50
CA ALA A 570 -7.67 10.76 14.27
C ALA A 570 -8.87 11.22 13.41
N PRO A 571 -9.68 10.30 12.88
CA PRO A 571 -10.72 10.61 11.88
C PRO A 571 -11.82 11.55 12.39
N TYR A 572 -11.96 11.72 13.70
CA TYR A 572 -13.04 12.51 14.34
C TYR A 572 -12.58 13.83 14.95
N THR A 573 -11.30 14.19 14.82
CA THR A 573 -10.74 15.39 15.41
C THR A 573 -9.63 16.01 14.57
N ASP A 574 -9.36 17.29 14.83
CA ASP A 574 -8.25 18.00 14.20
C ASP A 574 -6.89 17.50 14.69
N VAL A 575 -5.96 17.39 13.75
CA VAL A 575 -4.53 17.13 14.00
C VAL A 575 -3.74 18.39 13.68
N VAL A 576 -3.11 18.97 14.70
CA VAL A 576 -2.31 20.19 14.58
C VAL A 576 -0.83 19.85 14.78
N VAL A 577 -0.05 20.03 13.71
CA VAL A 577 1.41 19.88 13.70
C VAL A 577 2.06 21.26 13.63
N ALA A 578 2.39 21.80 14.80
CA ALA A 578 2.98 23.13 14.95
C ALA A 578 4.46 23.10 15.36
N GLY A 579 4.95 21.92 15.77
CA GLY A 579 6.34 21.69 16.14
C GLY A 579 7.34 21.87 14.99
N SER A 580 8.62 22.07 15.34
CA SER A 580 9.71 22.17 14.36
C SER A 580 10.44 20.84 14.12
N GLY A 581 10.10 19.79 14.87
CA GLY A 581 10.65 18.45 14.67
C GLY A 581 10.13 17.79 13.39
N GLN A 582 10.94 16.94 12.76
CA GLN A 582 10.52 16.16 11.61
C GLN A 582 9.56 15.05 12.04
N LEU A 583 8.48 14.86 11.27
CA LEU A 583 7.57 13.74 11.44
C LEU A 583 7.83 12.71 10.35
N TYR A 584 8.17 11.49 10.74
CA TYR A 584 8.30 10.35 9.85
C TYR A 584 7.09 9.43 10.02
N GLY A 585 6.33 9.16 8.95
CA GLY A 585 5.16 8.28 9.04
C GLY A 585 3.97 8.80 8.24
N SER A 586 2.77 8.79 8.80
CA SER A 586 1.53 9.19 8.08
C SER A 586 0.55 9.84 9.05
N VAL A 587 -0.22 10.81 8.54
CA VAL A 587 -1.23 11.54 9.31
C VAL A 587 -2.59 11.41 8.64
N VAL A 588 -3.55 10.87 9.38
CA VAL A 588 -4.97 10.86 9.05
C VAL A 588 -5.71 11.63 10.14
N GLY A 589 -6.41 12.70 9.78
CA GLY A 589 -7.17 13.54 10.71
C GLY A 589 -8.50 14.00 10.11
N LYS A 590 -9.47 14.40 10.94
CA LYS A 590 -10.68 15.07 10.44
C LYS A 590 -10.29 16.30 9.64
N THR A 591 -9.49 17.17 10.26
CA THR A 591 -8.69 18.16 9.56
C THR A 591 -7.23 17.99 9.93
N VAL A 592 -6.32 18.38 9.03
CA VAL A 592 -4.88 18.39 9.32
C VAL A 592 -4.33 19.78 9.08
N SER A 593 -3.76 20.39 10.12
CA SER A 593 -3.14 21.71 10.06
C SER A 593 -1.65 21.60 10.36
N VAL A 594 -0.81 22.00 9.40
CA VAL A 594 0.65 21.98 9.51
C VAL A 594 1.15 23.41 9.47
N SER A 595 1.55 23.94 10.63
CA SER A 595 2.10 25.31 10.77
C SER A 595 3.58 25.33 11.14
N GLY A 596 4.11 24.18 11.56
CA GLY A 596 5.50 24.03 11.96
C GLY A 596 6.51 24.14 10.81
N ALA A 597 7.78 24.36 11.18
CA ALA A 597 8.90 24.34 10.22
C ALA A 597 9.44 22.92 9.95
N GLY A 598 9.00 21.93 10.74
CA GLY A 598 9.36 20.52 10.57
C GLY A 598 8.71 19.92 9.33
N GLY A 599 9.46 19.08 8.61
CA GLY A 599 8.95 18.33 7.47
C GLY A 599 8.11 17.12 7.88
N ILE A 600 7.30 16.65 6.95
CA ILE A 600 6.52 15.42 7.08
C ILE A 600 6.98 14.46 5.98
N HIS A 601 7.56 13.35 6.41
CA HIS A 601 8.16 12.36 5.54
C HIS A 601 7.29 11.12 5.54
N TYR A 602 6.52 10.92 4.46
CA TYR A 602 5.62 9.79 4.32
C TYR A 602 6.41 8.48 4.31
N ASP A 603 6.08 7.55 5.22
CA ASP A 603 6.64 6.21 5.16
C ASP A 603 5.75 5.25 4.34
N GLU A 604 6.21 4.91 3.14
CA GLU A 604 5.54 4.02 2.19
C GLU A 604 5.33 2.60 2.75
N ALA A 605 6.13 2.17 3.73
CA ALA A 605 5.93 0.89 4.41
C ALA A 605 4.60 0.84 5.16
N LEU A 606 4.04 1.99 5.56
CA LEU A 606 2.79 2.07 6.30
C LEU A 606 1.57 1.70 5.47
N ALA A 607 1.62 1.78 4.14
CA ALA A 607 0.53 1.34 3.27
C ALA A 607 0.21 -0.16 3.45
N MET A 608 1.19 -0.95 3.87
CA MET A 608 1.06 -2.39 4.14
C MET A 608 1.16 -2.73 5.63
N ALA A 609 1.07 -1.73 6.52
CA ALA A 609 1.18 -1.93 7.95
C ALA A 609 0.06 -2.84 8.49
N ASN A 610 0.44 -3.73 9.40
CA ASN A 610 -0.48 -4.57 10.14
C ASN A 610 -1.13 -3.78 11.27
N VAL A 611 -2.20 -3.05 10.95
CA VAL A 611 -2.95 -2.23 11.92
C VAL A 611 -4.01 -3.03 12.66
N GLY A 612 -4.47 -4.14 12.07
CA GLY A 612 -5.51 -4.98 12.63
C GLY A 612 -5.87 -6.11 11.68
N ALA A 613 -6.93 -6.84 12.04
CA ALA A 613 -7.42 -7.94 11.23
C ALA A 613 -8.89 -7.77 10.85
N VAL A 614 -9.22 -8.11 9.61
CA VAL A 614 -10.61 -8.29 9.18
C VAL A 614 -11.05 -9.65 9.68
N GLU A 615 -12.32 -9.77 10.10
CA GLU A 615 -13.00 -11.07 10.16
C GLU A 615 -13.22 -11.60 8.73
N GLY A 616 -12.12 -12.00 8.08
CA GLY A 616 -12.10 -12.67 6.80
C GLY A 616 -11.95 -14.16 7.02
N GLU A 617 -13.04 -14.91 6.90
CA GLU A 617 -13.12 -16.38 6.96
C GLU A 617 -12.02 -17.06 7.82
N ALA A 618 -12.11 -16.94 9.14
CA ALA A 618 -11.46 -17.88 10.06
C ALA A 618 -11.82 -19.36 9.76
N SER A 619 -12.76 -19.62 8.84
CA SER A 619 -13.13 -20.93 8.31
C SER A 619 -12.15 -21.56 7.31
N LYS A 620 -11.10 -20.88 6.83
CA LYS A 620 -10.16 -21.43 5.81
C LYS A 620 -8.69 -21.52 6.24
N SER A 621 -8.40 -21.72 7.52
CA SER A 621 -7.10 -22.35 7.82
C SER A 621 -7.06 -23.70 7.08
N ARG A 622 -5.97 -23.98 6.38
CA ARG A 622 -5.81 -25.24 5.63
C ARG A 622 -4.47 -25.87 5.98
N ILE A 623 -4.46 -27.19 6.03
CA ILE A 623 -3.24 -27.96 6.15
C ILE A 623 -2.73 -28.19 4.73
N VAL A 624 -1.50 -27.78 4.47
CA VAL A 624 -0.81 -28.00 3.20
C VAL A 624 0.32 -29.01 3.39
N PHE A 625 0.55 -29.80 2.36
CA PHE A 625 1.72 -30.66 2.29
C PHE A 625 2.95 -29.81 1.96
N ALA A 626 3.94 -29.82 2.85
CA ALA A 626 5.15 -29.00 2.74
C ALA A 626 6.34 -29.76 2.15
N GLY A 627 6.34 -31.09 2.22
CA GLY A 627 7.37 -31.92 1.62
C GLY A 627 7.50 -33.32 2.24
N TRP A 628 8.27 -34.18 1.59
CA TRP A 628 8.72 -35.46 2.11
C TRP A 628 10.06 -35.27 2.85
N PHE A 629 10.38 -36.11 3.85
CA PHE A 629 11.63 -36.00 4.62
C PHE A 629 12.20 -37.33 5.12
#